data_AF-A0A0J1NJD1-F1
#
_entry.id   AF-A0A0J1NJD1-F1
#
_cell.length_a   1.000
_cell.length_b   1.000
_cell.length_c   1.000
_cell.angle_alpha   90.00
_cell.angle_beta   90.00
_cell.angle_gamma   90.00
#
_symmetry.space_group_name_H-M   'P 1'
#
loop_
_entity.id
_entity.type
_entity.pdbx_description
1 polymer ?
#
loop_
_entity_poly.entity_id
_entity_poly.type
_entity_poly.pdbx_seq_one_letter_code
_entity_poly.pdbx_strand_id
1 'polypeptide(L)'
;MIHHRIFRHVVLGLCSFCFSAAAFADCLAKSDPLKCMGSTKTVDVTFTATLQTPSCNVSLGGESNLGGKSLVIDFGQIIARDLDLNDERYNRPLGIFLTGCDNMLNKAKVTFSINSADLCSDPHKTCLGMGTMLGLKIKDRVKGYFITFNSERDMTLNSNGEGYFTIYDIYIMAAFGGATMSSGYFEESFQIIVRYN
;
A
#
# COMPACT_ATOMS: atom_id res chain seq x y z
N MET A 1 -2.76 -14.65 33.43
CA MET A 1 -3.83 -14.95 32.46
C MET A 1 -4.97 -13.98 32.73
N ILE A 2 -5.43 -13.32 31.67
CA ILE A 2 -6.23 -12.09 31.66
C ILE A 2 -7.73 -12.35 31.94
N HIS A 3 -8.36 -11.30 32.48
CA HIS A 3 -9.76 -10.96 32.74
C HIS A 3 -10.93 -11.86 32.28
N HIS A 4 -11.92 -12.02 33.17
CA HIS A 4 -13.27 -11.46 33.01
C HIS A 4 -14.06 -11.53 34.34
N ARG A 5 -13.94 -10.48 35.17
CA ARG A 5 -14.85 -10.17 36.27
C ARG A 5 -15.33 -8.72 36.14
N ILE A 6 -16.04 -8.43 35.07
CA ILE A 6 -16.73 -7.15 34.88
C ILE A 6 -18.11 -7.45 34.30
N PHE A 7 -18.98 -8.14 35.06
CA PHE A 7 -20.40 -8.27 34.67
C PHE A 7 -21.33 -8.51 35.87
N ARG A 8 -20.96 -8.05 37.07
CA ARG A 8 -21.80 -8.21 38.28
C ARG A 8 -22.12 -6.94 39.05
N HIS A 9 -21.67 -5.77 38.61
CA HIS A 9 -21.97 -4.50 39.30
C HIS A 9 -22.79 -3.49 38.49
N VAL A 10 -23.22 -3.81 37.26
CA VAL A 10 -24.09 -2.91 36.47
C VAL A 10 -25.56 -3.02 36.87
N VAL A 11 -25.98 -4.09 37.58
CA VAL A 11 -27.41 -4.37 37.81
C VAL A 11 -27.95 -3.80 39.14
N LEU A 12 -27.10 -3.37 40.08
CA LEU A 12 -27.56 -2.91 41.42
C LEU A 12 -27.55 -1.38 41.62
N GLY A 13 -27.11 -0.60 40.63
CA GLY A 13 -27.10 0.87 40.70
C GLY A 13 -28.31 1.58 40.08
N LEU A 14 -29.22 0.84 39.44
CA LEU A 14 -30.32 1.41 38.63
C LEU A 14 -31.66 1.58 39.37
N CYS A 15 -31.75 1.21 40.65
CA CYS A 15 -33.01 1.27 41.40
C CYS A 15 -33.32 2.61 42.09
N SER A 16 -32.57 3.70 41.85
CA SER A 16 -32.83 4.99 42.54
C SER A 16 -33.40 6.12 41.68
N PHE A 17 -33.72 5.88 40.40
CA PHE A 17 -34.39 6.86 39.54
C PHE A 17 -35.50 6.23 38.71
N CYS A 18 -36.46 5.56 39.36
CA CYS A 18 -37.71 5.18 38.71
C CYS A 18 -38.83 6.16 39.09
N PHE A 19 -38.67 7.44 38.71
CA PHE A 19 -39.86 8.22 38.34
C PHE A 19 -40.24 7.74 36.95
N SER A 20 -41.22 6.84 36.88
CA SER A 20 -41.73 6.35 35.60
C SER A 20 -42.23 7.55 34.78
N ALA A 21 -41.84 7.63 33.51
CA ALA A 21 -42.32 8.67 32.59
C ALA A 21 -43.86 8.76 32.56
N ALA A 22 -44.54 7.65 32.89
CA ALA A 22 -45.98 7.56 33.07
C ALA A 22 -46.51 8.43 34.22
N ALA A 23 -45.82 8.50 35.36
CA ALA A 23 -46.22 9.35 36.49
C ALA A 23 -46.05 10.85 36.19
N PHE A 24 -45.10 11.20 35.32
CA PHE A 24 -44.87 12.58 34.86
C PHE A 24 -45.96 13.05 33.88
N ALA A 25 -46.35 12.19 32.95
CA ALA A 25 -47.42 12.46 31.99
C ALA A 25 -48.79 12.63 32.68
N ASP A 26 -49.08 11.81 33.70
CA ASP A 26 -50.35 11.88 34.44
C ASP A 26 -50.44 13.15 35.34
N CYS A 27 -49.28 13.65 35.82
CA CYS A 27 -49.18 14.92 36.57
C CYS A 27 -49.48 16.13 35.68
N LEU A 28 -48.90 16.18 34.48
CA LEU A 28 -49.14 17.24 33.48
C LEU A 28 -50.60 17.30 33.01
N ALA A 29 -51.29 16.17 33.00
CA ALA A 29 -52.67 16.07 32.52
C ALA A 29 -53.74 16.40 33.58
N LYS A 30 -53.43 16.24 34.87
CA LYS A 30 -54.41 16.35 35.97
C LYS A 30 -54.14 17.46 36.99
N SER A 31 -52.98 18.13 36.94
CA SER A 31 -52.61 19.16 37.93
C SER A 31 -51.84 20.33 37.32
N ASP A 32 -51.80 21.44 38.06
CA ASP A 32 -51.12 22.70 37.69
C ASP A 32 -49.67 22.44 37.23
N PRO A 33 -49.32 22.67 35.94
CA PRO A 33 -48.06 22.21 35.33
C PRO A 33 -46.79 22.66 36.07
N LEU A 34 -46.86 23.80 36.77
CA LEU A 34 -45.78 24.37 37.57
C LEU A 34 -45.37 23.51 38.78
N LYS A 35 -46.26 22.64 39.28
CA LYS A 35 -45.98 21.73 40.41
C LYS A 35 -45.38 20.39 39.97
N CYS A 36 -45.40 20.09 38.67
CA CYS A 36 -44.91 18.83 38.11
C CYS A 36 -43.47 18.92 37.56
N MET A 37 -42.86 20.11 37.51
CA MET A 37 -41.49 20.27 37.04
C MET A 37 -40.48 19.88 38.13
N GLY A 38 -40.01 18.64 38.07
CA GLY A 38 -38.79 18.22 38.77
C GLY A 38 -37.54 18.90 38.19
N SER A 39 -36.44 18.89 38.95
CA SER A 39 -35.15 19.45 38.54
C SER A 39 -34.67 18.83 37.21
N THR A 40 -34.48 19.67 36.19
CA THR A 40 -33.86 19.28 34.92
C THR A 40 -32.34 19.28 35.06
N LYS A 41 -31.71 18.15 34.76
CA LYS A 41 -30.26 18.05 34.57
C LYS A 41 -29.97 17.68 33.13
N THR A 42 -29.20 18.52 32.45
CA THR A 42 -28.69 18.26 31.11
C THR A 42 -27.56 17.23 31.21
N VAL A 43 -27.57 16.22 30.35
CA VAL A 43 -26.49 15.24 30.23
C VAL A 43 -25.90 15.39 28.85
N ASP A 44 -24.69 15.94 28.77
CA ASP A 44 -23.95 16.07 27.52
C ASP A 44 -23.21 14.75 27.24
N VAL A 45 -23.56 14.11 26.14
CA VAL A 45 -22.89 12.88 25.68
C VAL A 45 -22.01 13.23 24.48
N THR A 46 -20.70 13.24 24.71
CA THR A 46 -19.71 13.46 23.65
C THR A 46 -19.23 12.12 23.11
N PHE A 47 -19.45 11.89 21.82
CA PHE A 47 -18.85 10.77 21.10
C PHE A 47 -17.55 11.23 20.45
N THR A 48 -16.45 10.56 20.79
CA THR A 48 -15.17 10.75 20.12
C THR A 48 -14.81 9.47 19.37
N ALA A 49 -14.47 9.60 18.09
CA ALA A 49 -13.98 8.51 17.26
C ALA A 49 -12.75 8.98 16.47
N THR A 50 -11.76 8.10 16.36
CA THR A 50 -10.57 8.34 15.54
C THR A 50 -10.69 7.48 14.30
N LEU A 51 -10.82 8.10 13.12
CA LEU A 51 -10.69 7.41 11.84
C LEU A 51 -9.21 7.15 11.57
N GLN A 52 -8.82 5.88 11.44
CA GLN A 52 -7.52 5.51 10.89
C GLN A 52 -7.66 5.29 9.39
N THR A 53 -6.74 5.84 8.59
CA THR A 53 -6.60 5.46 7.19
C THR A 53 -6.14 4.00 7.12
N PRO A 54 -6.92 3.11 6.48
CA PRO A 54 -6.55 1.71 6.32
C PRO A 54 -5.26 1.61 5.50
N SER A 55 -4.26 0.87 6.00
CA SER A 55 -3.02 0.64 5.25
C SER A 55 -3.10 -0.71 4.52
N CYS A 56 -3.04 -0.69 3.18
CA CYS A 56 -2.79 -1.89 2.40
C CYS A 56 -1.46 -2.56 2.83
N ASN A 57 -1.44 -3.89 2.83
CA ASN A 57 -0.18 -4.63 2.87
C ASN A 57 0.45 -4.61 1.47
N VAL A 58 1.63 -4.01 1.36
CA VAL A 58 2.43 -4.00 0.12
C VAL A 58 3.45 -5.12 0.16
N SER A 59 3.45 -5.95 -0.87
CA SER A 59 4.42 -7.01 -1.08
C SER A 59 4.86 -7.08 -2.53
N LEU A 60 6.04 -7.66 -2.74
CA LEU A 60 6.69 -7.87 -4.02
C LEU A 60 6.63 -9.35 -4.38
N GLY A 61 6.77 -9.64 -5.67
CA GLY A 61 6.87 -11.01 -6.17
C GLY A 61 7.22 -11.05 -7.65
N GLY A 62 7.23 -12.25 -8.23
CA GLY A 62 7.30 -12.42 -9.68
C GLY A 62 5.89 -12.33 -10.27
N GLU A 63 5.42 -13.43 -10.84
CA GLU A 63 4.02 -13.57 -11.31
C GLU A 63 3.02 -13.77 -10.15
N SER A 64 3.50 -14.03 -8.93
CA SER A 64 2.67 -14.30 -7.75
C SER A 64 3.19 -13.60 -6.51
N ASN A 65 2.31 -13.44 -5.52
CA ASN A 65 2.57 -12.73 -4.26
C ASN A 65 3.41 -13.55 -3.25
N LEU A 66 4.63 -13.95 -3.64
CA LEU A 66 5.50 -14.83 -2.83
C LEU A 66 6.79 -14.16 -2.32
N GLY A 67 7.11 -12.94 -2.77
CA GLY A 67 8.36 -12.25 -2.40
C GLY A 67 8.29 -11.51 -1.06
N GLY A 68 7.12 -11.09 -0.59
CA GLY A 68 7.03 -10.34 0.66
C GLY A 68 7.62 -8.92 0.54
N LYS A 69 8.31 -8.40 1.56
CA LYS A 69 8.78 -6.99 1.57
C LYS A 69 10.05 -6.72 0.76
N SER A 70 10.74 -7.78 0.32
CA SER A 70 11.99 -7.69 -0.43
C SER A 70 12.00 -8.79 -1.47
N LEU A 71 12.57 -8.54 -2.64
CA LEU A 71 12.66 -9.52 -3.71
C LEU A 71 14.06 -9.48 -4.31
N VAL A 72 14.71 -10.63 -4.38
CA VAL A 72 15.95 -10.83 -5.13
C VAL A 72 15.58 -11.51 -6.44
N ILE A 73 15.98 -10.89 -7.55
CA ILE A 73 15.74 -11.42 -8.89
C ILE A 73 17.07 -11.88 -9.46
N ASP A 74 17.19 -13.18 -9.67
CA ASP A 74 18.36 -13.79 -10.30
C ASP A 74 18.14 -13.94 -11.80
N PHE A 75 19.01 -13.31 -12.60
CA PHE A 75 19.04 -13.46 -14.05
C PHE A 75 19.89 -14.65 -14.51
N GLY A 76 20.64 -15.27 -13.61
CA GLY A 76 21.60 -16.32 -13.91
C GLY A 76 22.79 -15.80 -14.70
N GLN A 77 23.40 -16.68 -15.50
CA GLN A 77 24.50 -16.31 -16.36
C GLN A 77 23.99 -15.69 -17.66
N ILE A 78 24.47 -14.49 -17.97
CA ILE A 78 24.16 -13.79 -19.22
C ILE A 78 25.43 -13.72 -20.08
N ILE A 79 25.29 -14.03 -21.37
CA ILE A 79 26.38 -13.93 -22.34
C ILE A 79 26.37 -12.52 -22.90
N ALA A 80 27.31 -11.69 -22.45
CA ALA A 80 27.36 -10.27 -22.76
C ALA A 80 27.47 -9.95 -24.26
N ARG A 81 28.04 -10.86 -25.07
CA ARG A 81 28.15 -10.69 -26.52
C ARG A 81 26.81 -10.69 -27.25
N ASP A 82 25.77 -11.25 -26.63
CA ASP A 82 24.47 -11.45 -27.27
C ASP A 82 23.47 -10.33 -26.96
N LEU A 83 23.85 -9.39 -26.07
CA LEU A 83 22.98 -8.30 -25.63
C LEU A 83 23.08 -7.09 -26.56
N ASP A 84 21.93 -6.56 -26.93
CA ASP A 84 21.76 -5.30 -27.64
C ASP A 84 20.83 -4.35 -26.86
N LEU A 85 20.77 -3.08 -27.25
CA LEU A 85 19.91 -2.04 -26.68
C LEU A 85 18.42 -2.40 -26.68
N ASN A 86 18.01 -3.26 -27.62
CA ASN A 86 16.62 -3.66 -27.85
C ASN A 86 16.38 -5.14 -27.51
N ASP A 87 17.35 -5.84 -26.91
CA ASP A 87 17.20 -7.25 -26.55
C ASP A 87 16.31 -7.46 -25.33
N GLU A 88 15.04 -7.78 -25.56
CA GLU A 88 14.04 -8.02 -24.52
C GLU A 88 14.03 -9.48 -23.99
N ARG A 89 14.97 -10.35 -24.42
CA ARG A 89 15.00 -11.77 -24.03
C ARG A 89 15.32 -11.99 -22.54
N TYR A 90 16.19 -11.16 -21.97
CA TYR A 90 16.62 -11.28 -20.57
C TYR A 90 15.72 -10.45 -19.67
N ASN A 91 14.49 -10.93 -19.47
CA ASN A 91 13.52 -10.29 -18.58
C ASN A 91 13.09 -11.20 -17.42
N ARG A 92 12.63 -10.57 -16.34
CA ARG A 92 12.03 -11.22 -15.19
C ARG A 92 10.83 -10.42 -14.69
N PRO A 93 9.72 -11.10 -14.32
CA PRO A 93 8.57 -10.42 -13.76
C PRO A 93 8.88 -9.78 -12.40
N LEU A 94 8.27 -8.64 -12.17
CA LEU A 94 8.21 -7.92 -10.91
C LEU A 94 6.76 -7.51 -10.65
N GLY A 95 6.06 -8.28 -9.83
CA GLY A 95 4.75 -7.94 -9.31
C GLY A 95 4.82 -7.09 -8.04
N ILE A 96 3.95 -6.09 -7.97
CA ILE A 96 3.65 -5.33 -6.75
C ILE A 96 2.21 -5.64 -6.39
N PHE A 97 2.01 -6.18 -5.19
CA PHE A 97 0.72 -6.65 -4.68
C PHE A 97 0.29 -5.78 -3.50
N LEU A 98 -0.96 -5.34 -3.52
CA LEU A 98 -1.62 -4.56 -2.49
C LEU A 98 -2.79 -5.40 -1.96
N THR A 99 -2.60 -6.01 -0.79
CA THR A 99 -3.55 -6.95 -0.19
C THR A 99 -4.10 -6.42 1.12
N GLY A 100 -5.27 -6.91 1.55
CA GLY A 100 -5.93 -6.42 2.77
C GLY A 100 -6.26 -4.92 2.73
N CYS A 101 -6.41 -4.36 1.53
CA CYS A 101 -6.85 -2.99 1.33
C CYS A 101 -8.33 -2.89 1.69
N ASP A 102 -8.72 -1.79 2.35
CA ASP A 102 -10.13 -1.43 2.42
C ASP A 102 -10.67 -1.17 1.00
N ASN A 103 -11.99 -1.34 0.83
CA ASN A 103 -12.71 -1.22 -0.45
C ASN A 103 -12.63 0.18 -1.11
N MET A 104 -11.78 1.09 -0.61
CA MET A 104 -11.63 2.47 -1.08
C MET A 104 -10.34 2.73 -1.88
N LEU A 105 -9.51 1.70 -2.14
CA LEU A 105 -8.33 1.87 -2.98
C LEU A 105 -8.76 2.22 -4.41
N ASN A 106 -8.68 3.49 -4.76
CA ASN A 106 -9.09 4.00 -6.07
C ASN A 106 -7.90 4.40 -6.94
N LYS A 107 -6.79 4.81 -6.32
CA LYS A 107 -5.58 5.26 -7.01
C LYS A 107 -4.34 4.83 -6.25
N ALA A 108 -3.37 4.31 -6.98
CA ALA A 108 -2.03 4.07 -6.47
C ALA A 108 -0.99 4.62 -7.44
N LYS A 109 0.12 5.09 -6.87
CA LYS A 109 1.29 5.57 -7.58
C LYS A 109 2.52 4.80 -7.12
N VAL A 110 3.45 4.62 -8.04
CA VAL A 110 4.73 3.95 -7.77
C VAL A 110 5.90 4.84 -8.16
N THR A 111 6.96 4.77 -7.37
CA THR A 111 8.29 5.31 -7.72
C THR A 111 9.32 4.20 -7.56
N PHE A 112 10.16 4.01 -8.58
CA PHE A 112 11.31 3.12 -8.53
C PHE A 112 12.54 3.97 -8.23
N SER A 113 12.92 4.04 -6.96
CA SER A 113 13.94 4.94 -6.44
C SER A 113 15.31 4.29 -6.43
N ILE A 114 16.28 4.89 -7.09
CA ILE A 114 17.66 4.40 -7.17
C ILE A 114 18.63 5.52 -6.81
N ASN A 115 19.58 5.23 -5.92
CA ASN A 115 20.55 6.20 -5.42
C ASN A 115 21.70 6.44 -6.39
N SER A 116 21.98 5.50 -7.30
CA SER A 116 22.97 5.61 -8.37
C SER A 116 22.45 6.41 -9.57
N ALA A 117 21.72 7.51 -9.34
CA ALA A 117 21.14 8.33 -10.40
C ALA A 117 22.19 8.82 -11.42
N ASP A 118 23.44 9.03 -10.97
CA ASP A 118 24.60 9.41 -11.80
C ASP A 118 25.01 8.32 -12.80
N LEU A 119 24.62 7.06 -12.55
CA LEU A 119 24.83 5.91 -13.42
C LEU A 119 23.62 5.62 -14.32
N CYS A 120 22.55 6.41 -14.24
CA CYS A 120 21.37 6.21 -15.08
C CYS A 120 21.36 7.18 -16.28
N SER A 121 21.10 6.65 -17.49
CA SER A 121 21.02 7.40 -18.74
C SER A 121 19.58 7.67 -19.20
N ASP A 122 19.42 8.71 -20.01
CA ASP A 122 18.23 9.22 -20.74
C ASP A 122 16.85 9.11 -20.06
N PRO A 123 16.21 10.24 -19.78
CA PRO A 123 16.20 10.88 -18.45
C PRO A 123 15.97 9.88 -17.30
N HIS A 124 16.87 8.92 -17.10
CA HIS A 124 16.85 7.83 -16.11
C HIS A 124 15.94 6.63 -16.44
N LYS A 125 15.87 6.17 -17.69
CA LYS A 125 15.19 4.89 -18.04
C LYS A 125 16.08 3.66 -17.91
N THR A 126 17.39 3.86 -18.04
CA THR A 126 18.39 2.78 -18.01
C THR A 126 19.37 3.10 -16.90
N CYS A 127 19.62 2.17 -15.98
CA CYS A 127 20.63 2.34 -14.92
C CYS A 127 21.80 1.38 -15.11
N LEU A 128 23.01 1.92 -15.16
CA LEU A 128 24.24 1.17 -15.43
C LEU A 128 24.66 0.36 -14.22
N GLY A 129 25.06 -0.88 -14.49
CA GLY A 129 25.88 -1.66 -13.56
C GLY A 129 27.33 -1.19 -13.59
N MET A 130 27.89 -0.93 -12.42
CA MET A 130 29.30 -0.55 -12.31
C MET A 130 30.20 -1.60 -12.98
N GLY A 131 30.99 -1.18 -13.98
CA GLY A 131 32.08 -1.98 -14.55
C GLY A 131 31.70 -3.07 -15.57
N THR A 132 30.42 -3.22 -15.96
CA THR A 132 29.98 -4.23 -16.95
C THR A 132 29.35 -3.67 -18.23
N MET A 133 28.94 -2.39 -18.22
CA MET A 133 28.17 -1.74 -19.30
C MET A 133 26.80 -2.38 -19.56
N LEU A 134 26.31 -3.19 -18.62
CA LEU A 134 24.94 -3.68 -18.58
C LEU A 134 24.00 -2.60 -18.04
N GLY A 135 22.79 -2.55 -18.59
CA GLY A 135 21.73 -1.65 -18.18
C GLY A 135 20.55 -2.38 -17.57
N LEU A 136 20.09 -1.90 -16.42
CA LEU A 136 18.82 -2.23 -15.81
C LEU A 136 17.72 -1.35 -16.38
N LYS A 137 16.65 -1.95 -16.90
CA LYS A 137 15.45 -1.23 -17.35
C LYS A 137 14.22 -1.91 -16.77
N ILE A 138 13.16 -1.14 -16.51
CA ILE A 138 11.89 -1.69 -16.04
C ILE A 138 10.79 -1.26 -17.01
N LYS A 139 9.97 -2.20 -17.48
CA LYS A 139 8.86 -1.96 -18.40
C LYS A 139 7.56 -2.21 -17.67
N ASP A 140 6.62 -1.30 -17.83
CA ASP A 140 5.25 -1.50 -17.39
C ASP A 140 4.59 -2.53 -18.30
N ARG A 141 4.20 -3.69 -17.76
CA ARG A 141 3.66 -4.79 -18.59
C ARG A 141 2.30 -4.42 -19.18
N VAL A 142 1.54 -3.53 -18.52
CA VAL A 142 0.21 -3.13 -18.97
C VAL A 142 0.30 -1.98 -19.96
N LYS A 143 1.11 -0.95 -19.68
CA LYS A 143 1.26 0.22 -20.57
C LYS A 143 2.24 -0.02 -21.72
N GLY A 144 3.15 -0.99 -21.59
CA GLY A 144 4.13 -1.35 -22.63
C GLY A 144 5.35 -0.42 -22.74
N TYR A 145 5.52 0.54 -21.82
CA TYR A 145 6.61 1.53 -21.87
C TYR A 145 7.64 1.31 -20.76
N PHE A 146 8.92 1.58 -21.07
CA PHE A 146 9.97 1.67 -20.07
C PHE A 146 9.70 2.83 -19.11
N ILE A 147 9.88 2.57 -17.82
CA ILE A 147 9.71 3.55 -16.77
C ILE A 147 10.94 4.44 -16.67
N THR A 148 10.74 5.64 -16.14
CA THR A 148 11.80 6.50 -15.65
C THR A 148 11.98 6.26 -14.15
N PHE A 149 13.19 5.89 -13.73
CA PHE A 149 13.58 5.80 -12.32
C PHE A 149 13.48 7.18 -11.65
N ASN A 150 13.31 7.19 -10.33
CA ASN A 150 13.16 8.40 -9.52
C ASN A 150 11.98 9.31 -9.93
N SER A 151 11.02 8.79 -10.69
CA SER A 151 9.82 9.51 -11.12
C SER A 151 8.56 8.81 -10.62
N GLU A 152 7.63 9.58 -10.08
CA GLU A 152 6.32 9.10 -9.62
C GLU A 152 5.39 8.88 -10.82
N ARG A 153 4.69 7.74 -10.86
CA ARG A 153 3.73 7.42 -11.92
C ARG A 153 2.51 6.66 -11.41
N ASP A 154 1.38 6.85 -12.09
CA ASP A 154 0.15 6.11 -11.80
C ASP A 154 0.30 4.63 -12.14
N MET A 155 -0.07 3.78 -11.19
CA MET A 155 -0.10 2.32 -11.34
C MET A 155 -1.37 1.90 -12.07
N THR A 156 -1.25 0.98 -13.02
CA THR A 156 -2.40 0.29 -13.57
C THR A 156 -2.70 -0.91 -12.69
N LEU A 157 -3.71 -0.78 -11.83
CA LEU A 157 -4.12 -1.82 -10.89
C LEU A 157 -5.07 -2.81 -11.56
N ASN A 158 -4.67 -4.08 -11.55
CA ASN A 158 -5.56 -5.21 -11.75
C ASN A 158 -6.10 -5.66 -10.40
N SER A 159 -7.29 -6.27 -10.37
CA SER A 159 -7.82 -6.88 -9.16
C SER A 159 -7.87 -8.39 -9.30
N ASN A 160 -7.63 -9.08 -8.19
CA ASN A 160 -8.00 -10.47 -8.01
C ASN A 160 -8.81 -10.57 -6.70
N GLY A 161 -9.41 -11.72 -6.41
CA GLY A 161 -10.20 -11.90 -5.18
C GLY A 161 -9.42 -11.67 -3.87
N GLU A 162 -8.09 -11.49 -3.94
CA GLU A 162 -7.19 -11.32 -2.79
C GLU A 162 -6.69 -9.87 -2.62
N GLY A 163 -6.93 -9.00 -3.60
CA GLY A 163 -6.51 -7.60 -3.57
C GLY A 163 -6.24 -7.03 -4.96
N TYR A 164 -5.35 -6.03 -4.99
CA TYR A 164 -4.93 -5.35 -6.21
C TYR A 164 -3.48 -5.67 -6.52
N PHE A 165 -3.12 -5.66 -7.78
CA PHE A 165 -1.75 -5.88 -8.19
C PHE A 165 -1.42 -5.19 -9.50
N THR A 166 -0.14 -5.02 -9.75
CA THR A 166 0.37 -4.59 -11.05
C THR A 166 1.67 -5.33 -11.32
N ILE A 167 1.95 -5.63 -12.58
CA ILE A 167 3.14 -6.38 -12.98
C ILE A 167 4.00 -5.50 -13.89
N TYR A 168 5.29 -5.52 -13.61
CA TYR A 168 6.35 -4.95 -14.42
C TYR A 168 7.28 -6.07 -14.89
N ASP A 169 8.10 -5.76 -15.88
CA ASP A 169 9.19 -6.61 -16.32
C ASP A 169 10.51 -5.88 -16.12
N ILE A 170 11.43 -6.52 -15.41
CA ILE A 170 12.81 -6.04 -15.26
C ILE A 170 13.66 -6.66 -16.36
N TYR A 171 14.45 -5.86 -17.05
CA TYR A 171 15.32 -6.26 -18.14
C TYR A 171 16.78 -5.99 -17.79
N ILE A 172 17.65 -6.93 -18.18
CA ILE A 172 19.07 -6.68 -18.35
C ILE A 172 19.37 -6.58 -19.85
N MET A 173 19.91 -5.44 -20.27
CA MET A 173 20.15 -5.13 -21.68
C MET A 173 21.52 -4.43 -21.86
N ALA A 174 21.94 -4.20 -23.10
CA ALA A 174 23.05 -3.27 -23.33
C ALA A 174 22.65 -1.86 -22.84
N ALA A 175 23.56 -1.17 -22.16
CA ALA A 175 23.25 0.18 -21.68
C ALA A 175 23.39 1.26 -22.77
N PHE A 176 24.34 1.06 -23.70
CA PHE A 176 24.60 1.96 -24.84
C PHE A 176 24.91 1.14 -26.11
N GLY A 177 24.59 1.71 -27.26
CA GLY A 177 24.86 1.09 -28.56
C GLY A 177 26.37 1.03 -28.80
N GLY A 178 26.87 -0.14 -29.19
CA GLY A 178 28.31 -0.35 -29.43
C GLY A 178 29.18 -0.39 -28.17
N ALA A 179 28.59 -0.47 -26.97
CA ALA A 179 29.35 -0.65 -25.74
C ALA A 179 30.02 -2.03 -25.71
N THR A 180 31.34 -2.03 -25.50
CA THR A 180 32.06 -3.27 -25.20
C THR A 180 31.73 -3.69 -23.78
N MET A 181 30.96 -4.76 -23.62
CA MET A 181 30.64 -5.31 -22.32
C MET A 181 31.81 -6.11 -21.76
N SER A 182 32.14 -5.85 -20.50
CA SER A 182 33.13 -6.61 -19.74
C SER A 182 32.44 -7.72 -18.96
N SER A 183 33.09 -8.89 -18.90
CA SER A 183 32.69 -9.93 -17.96
C SER A 183 32.85 -9.42 -16.53
N GLY A 184 31.83 -9.60 -15.71
CA GLY A 184 31.85 -9.19 -14.32
C GLY A 184 30.54 -9.53 -13.64
N TYR A 185 30.53 -9.38 -12.32
CA TYR A 185 29.30 -9.48 -11.54
C TYR A 185 28.49 -8.20 -11.67
N PHE A 186 27.18 -8.34 -11.85
CA PHE A 186 26.24 -7.23 -11.94
C PHE A 186 25.25 -7.34 -10.78
N GLU A 187 25.25 -6.33 -9.91
CA GLU A 187 24.29 -6.21 -8.82
C GLU A 187 23.85 -4.76 -8.71
N GLU A 188 22.56 -4.54 -8.77
CA GLU A 188 21.94 -3.23 -8.62
C GLU A 188 20.74 -3.36 -7.69
N SER A 189 20.51 -2.34 -6.88
CA SER A 189 19.38 -2.29 -5.94
C SER A 189 18.62 -0.98 -6.09
N PHE A 190 17.30 -1.07 -6.00
CA PHE A 190 16.40 0.09 -6.00
C PHE A 190 15.28 -0.15 -4.99
N GLN A 191 14.69 0.94 -4.51
CA GLN A 191 13.55 0.92 -3.62
C GLN A 191 12.26 1.13 -4.43
N ILE A 192 11.20 0.43 -4.05
CA ILE A 192 9.88 0.63 -4.63
C ILE A 192 9.03 1.36 -3.59
N ILE A 193 8.59 2.56 -3.93
CA ILE A 193 7.76 3.39 -3.06
C ILE A 193 6.36 3.42 -3.66
N VAL A 194 5.39 2.90 -2.91
CA VAL A 194 3.97 2.88 -3.30
C VAL A 194 3.21 3.90 -2.46
N ARG A 195 2.43 4.77 -3.12
CA ARG A 195 1.54 5.75 -2.49
C ARG A 195 0.12 5.49 -2.95
N TYR A 196 -0.84 5.43 -2.02
CA TYR A 196 -2.22 5.13 -2.33
C TYR A 196 -3.18 5.93 -1.45
N ASN A 197 -4.46 5.97 -1.84
CA ASN A 197 -5.55 6.62 -1.12
C ASN A 197 -6.58 5.64 -0.57
#